data_AF-A0A6J1QFZ2-F1
#
_entry.id   AF-A0A6J1QFZ2-F1
#
_cell.length_a   1.000
_cell.length_b   1.000
_cell.length_c   1.000
_cell.angle_alpha   90.00
_cell.angle_beta   90.00
_cell.angle_gamma   90.00
#
_symmetry.space_group_name_H-M   'P 1'
#
loop_
_entity.id
_entity.type
_entity.pdbx_description
1 polymer ?
#
loop_
_entity_poly.entity_id
_entity_poly.type
_entity_poly.pdbx_seq_one_letter_code
_entity_poly.pdbx_strand_id
1 'polypeptide(L)'
;MTMTIPLLPEQYFTKAYHILCNTCEENDPDYEKIKEFLIYVEKTWLSKALKISVYECPVKTNNAVESFCNVINKKLGDHHPNMWLFLEKLGNVIMDQTIDLKRLHNNEEVRSVRSRKSIERDVKIFETQIDLISGRLLLQQFLRMFIGKLDDYRWKESFTV
;
A
#
# COMPACT_ATOMS: atom_id res chain seq x y z
N MET A 1 0.64 -6.20 -12.16
CA MET A 1 0.18 -7.38 -11.40
C MET A 1 1.03 -7.62 -10.16
N THR A 2 2.35 -7.42 -10.16
CA THR A 2 3.20 -7.73 -8.99
C THR A 2 2.85 -6.98 -7.70
N MET A 3 2.40 -5.72 -7.80
CA MET A 3 2.02 -4.89 -6.64
C MET A 3 0.83 -5.42 -5.82
N THR A 4 0.06 -6.38 -6.35
CA THR A 4 -1.08 -6.99 -5.64
C THR A 4 -0.71 -8.26 -4.90
N ILE A 5 0.47 -8.84 -5.16
CA ILE A 5 0.94 -10.05 -4.46
C ILE A 5 1.00 -9.84 -2.94
N PRO A 6 1.51 -8.72 -2.40
CA PRO A 6 1.51 -8.50 -0.96
C PRO A 6 0.11 -8.50 -0.33
N LEU A 7 -0.94 -8.20 -1.08
CA LEU A 7 -2.32 -8.24 -0.59
C LEU A 7 -2.88 -9.66 -0.44
N LEU A 8 -2.18 -10.67 -0.95
CA LEU A 8 -2.60 -12.06 -0.86
C LEU A 8 -2.19 -12.67 0.49
N PRO A 9 -2.94 -13.67 0.97
CA PRO A 9 -2.41 -14.60 1.95
C PRO A 9 -1.15 -15.30 1.41
N GLU A 10 -0.22 -15.66 2.31
CA GLU A 10 1.06 -16.25 1.94
C GLU A 10 0.92 -17.52 1.08
N GLN A 11 -0.12 -18.34 1.29
CA GLN A 11 -0.33 -19.58 0.54
C GLN A 11 -0.58 -19.36 -0.96
N TYR A 12 -0.91 -18.14 -1.39
CA TYR A 12 -1.15 -17.82 -2.80
C TYR A 12 0.08 -17.23 -3.51
N PHE A 13 1.18 -16.92 -2.80
CA PHE A 13 2.35 -16.25 -3.38
C PHE A 13 2.98 -17.06 -4.52
N THR A 14 3.23 -18.36 -4.31
CA THR A 14 3.81 -19.24 -5.34
C THR A 14 2.89 -19.35 -6.56
N LYS A 15 1.58 -19.53 -6.34
CA LYS A 15 0.60 -19.58 -7.43
C LYS A 15 0.55 -18.25 -8.20
N ALA A 16 0.60 -17.13 -7.49
CA ALA A 16 0.62 -15.81 -8.10
C ALA A 16 1.89 -15.55 -8.91
N TYR A 17 3.05 -16.00 -8.41
CA TYR A 17 4.32 -15.93 -9.13
C TYR A 17 4.27 -16.70 -10.45
N HIS A 18 3.76 -17.94 -10.44
CA HIS A 18 3.59 -18.70 -11.69
C HIS A 18 2.65 -18.00 -12.69
N ILE A 19 1.57 -17.37 -12.21
CA ILE A 19 0.70 -16.56 -13.08
C ILE A 19 1.49 -15.39 -13.69
N LEU A 20 2.35 -14.71 -12.93
CA LEU A 20 3.18 -13.64 -13.46
C LEU A 20 4.13 -14.15 -14.55
N CYS A 21 4.87 -15.23 -14.29
CA CYS A 21 5.77 -15.83 -15.27
C CYS A 21 5.04 -16.19 -16.56
N ASN A 22 3.84 -16.79 -16.46
CA ASN A 22 3.04 -17.17 -17.61
C ASN A 22 2.46 -15.97 -18.38
N THR A 23 2.44 -14.77 -17.79
CA THR A 23 2.00 -13.54 -18.47
C THR A 23 3.13 -12.77 -19.13
N CYS A 24 4.39 -13.18 -18.96
CA CYS A 24 5.52 -12.54 -19.61
C CYS A 24 5.69 -13.06 -21.04
N GLU A 25 5.67 -12.15 -22.01
CA GLU A 25 5.83 -12.47 -23.42
C GLU A 25 7.32 -12.33 -23.80
N GLU A 26 7.90 -13.36 -24.43
CA GLU A 26 9.32 -13.37 -24.84
C GLU A 26 9.65 -12.31 -25.90
N ASN A 27 8.64 -11.81 -26.62
CA ASN A 27 8.79 -10.77 -27.64
C ASN A 27 8.76 -9.34 -27.08
N ASP A 28 8.59 -9.17 -25.76
CA ASP A 28 8.57 -7.85 -25.13
C ASP A 28 9.98 -7.23 -25.16
N PRO A 29 10.14 -5.97 -25.60
CA PRO A 29 11.45 -5.30 -25.64
C PRO A 29 12.13 -5.19 -24.27
N ASP A 30 11.38 -5.27 -23.17
CA ASP A 30 11.87 -5.27 -21.80
C ASP A 30 11.93 -6.67 -21.16
N TYR A 31 11.74 -7.75 -21.94
CA TYR A 31 11.68 -9.13 -21.43
C TYR A 31 12.83 -9.50 -20.49
N GLU A 32 14.08 -9.18 -20.83
CA GLU A 32 15.23 -9.49 -19.96
C GLU A 32 15.17 -8.75 -18.61
N LYS A 33 14.74 -7.48 -18.59
CA LYS A 33 14.55 -6.73 -17.34
C LYS A 33 13.40 -7.31 -16.51
N ILE A 34 12.31 -7.69 -17.18
CA ILE A 34 11.16 -8.31 -16.53
C ILE A 34 11.56 -9.65 -15.91
N LYS A 35 12.37 -10.44 -16.62
CA LYS A 35 12.91 -11.72 -16.15
C LYS A 35 13.84 -11.53 -14.95
N GLU A 36 14.76 -10.57 -14.98
CA GLU A 36 15.58 -10.22 -13.81
C GLU A 36 14.72 -9.83 -12.61
N PHE A 37 13.68 -9.04 -12.83
CA PHE A 37 12.74 -8.65 -11.78
C PHE A 37 11.96 -9.85 -11.23
N LEU A 38 11.51 -10.78 -12.08
CA LEU A 38 10.86 -12.01 -11.64
C LEU A 38 11.79 -12.88 -10.80
N ILE A 39 13.06 -13.02 -11.18
CA ILE A 39 14.07 -13.73 -10.39
C ILE A 39 14.24 -13.06 -9.01
N TYR A 40 14.21 -11.74 -8.96
CA TYR A 40 14.24 -11.01 -7.68
C TYR A 40 13.00 -11.31 -6.83
N VAL A 41 11.80 -11.29 -7.42
CA VAL A 41 10.54 -11.62 -6.72
C VAL A 41 10.58 -13.05 -6.19
N GLU A 42 11.04 -14.01 -6.98
CA GLU A 42 11.19 -15.40 -6.56
C GLU A 42 12.14 -15.52 -5.36
N LYS A 43 13.36 -15.01 -5.49
CA LYS A 43 14.40 -15.18 -4.46
C LYS A 43 14.10 -14.40 -3.18
N THR A 44 13.51 -13.21 -3.31
CA THR A 44 13.34 -12.28 -2.21
C THR A 44 11.95 -12.33 -1.61
N TRP A 45 10.91 -12.37 -2.44
CA TRP A 45 9.54 -12.25 -1.96
C TRP A 45 8.97 -13.60 -1.52
N LEU A 46 9.18 -14.67 -2.29
CA LEU A 46 8.65 -15.99 -1.92
C LEU A 46 9.30 -16.51 -0.63
N SER A 47 10.62 -16.33 -0.48
CA SER A 47 11.35 -16.74 0.73
C SER A 47 10.94 -15.96 1.99
N LYS A 48 10.25 -14.83 1.83
CA LYS A 48 9.80 -13.94 2.91
C LYS A 48 8.29 -13.68 2.86
N ALA A 49 7.51 -14.59 2.28
CA ALA A 49 6.08 -14.41 2.04
C ALA A 49 5.31 -13.98 3.30
N LEU A 50 5.56 -14.65 4.43
CA LEU A 50 4.97 -14.30 5.74
C LEU A 50 5.22 -12.83 6.15
N LYS A 51 6.41 -12.29 5.85
CA LYS A 51 6.79 -10.91 6.21
C LYS A 51 6.30 -9.87 5.21
N ILE A 52 6.10 -10.26 3.96
CA ILE A 52 5.70 -9.37 2.87
C ILE A 52 4.18 -9.32 2.72
N SER A 53 3.48 -10.39 3.09
CA SER A 53 2.03 -10.40 3.10
C SER A 53 1.52 -9.34 4.08
N VAL A 54 0.65 -8.48 3.56
CA VAL A 54 -0.13 -7.50 4.30
C VAL A 54 -1.62 -7.87 4.27
N TYR A 55 -1.91 -9.16 4.04
CA TYR A 55 -3.25 -9.72 4.15
C TYR A 55 -3.81 -9.47 5.56
N GLU A 56 -5.06 -9.01 5.62
CA GLU A 56 -5.74 -8.60 6.86
C GLU A 56 -5.01 -7.52 7.69
N CYS A 57 -3.95 -6.91 7.15
CA CYS A 57 -3.22 -5.88 7.87
C CYS A 57 -3.94 -4.52 7.73
N PRO A 58 -4.27 -3.85 8.85
CA PRO A 58 -4.88 -2.53 8.80
C PRO A 58 -3.92 -1.48 8.21
N VAL A 59 -2.62 -1.62 8.47
CA VAL A 59 -1.56 -0.72 8.00
C VAL A 59 -0.65 -1.45 7.01
N LYS A 60 -0.95 -1.28 5.72
CA LYS A 60 -0.35 -2.08 4.62
C LYS A 60 0.93 -1.48 4.05
N THR A 61 1.14 -0.18 4.25
CA THR A 61 2.28 0.56 3.71
C THR A 61 2.91 1.42 4.78
N ASN A 62 4.17 1.76 4.56
CA ASN A 62 4.89 2.74 5.36
C ASN A 62 4.47 4.19 5.04
N ASN A 63 3.46 4.43 4.19
CA ASN A 63 3.04 5.77 3.77
C ASN A 63 2.78 6.71 4.96
N ALA A 64 2.22 6.21 6.06
CA ALA A 64 1.99 7.03 7.25
C ALA A 64 3.31 7.48 7.89
N VAL A 65 4.29 6.58 7.99
CA VAL A 65 5.63 6.85 8.50
C VAL A 65 6.40 7.77 7.55
N GLU A 66 6.36 7.50 6.24
CA GLU A 66 7.00 8.34 5.23
C GLU A 66 6.39 9.74 5.19
N SER A 67 5.06 9.84 5.27
CA SER A 67 4.35 11.13 5.35
C SER A 67 4.75 11.90 6.60
N PHE A 68 4.82 11.23 7.75
CA PHE A 68 5.28 11.82 8.99
C PHE A 68 6.74 12.32 8.88
N CYS A 69 7.66 11.49 8.40
CA CYS A 69 9.05 11.87 8.16
C CYS A 69 9.17 13.05 7.19
N ASN A 70 8.35 13.07 6.12
CA ASN A 70 8.31 14.18 5.17
C ASN A 70 7.81 15.48 5.83
N VAL A 71 6.75 15.40 6.66
CA VAL A 71 6.25 16.56 7.42
C VAL A 71 7.31 17.06 8.39
N ILE A 72 8.00 16.15 9.10
CA ILE A 72 9.11 16.51 9.99
C ILE A 72 10.21 17.21 9.21
N ASN A 73 10.69 16.63 8.11
CA ASN A 73 11.75 17.22 7.31
C ASN A 73 11.38 18.63 6.82
N LYS A 74 10.14 18.83 6.37
CA LYS A 74 9.62 20.16 5.99
C LYS A 74 9.57 21.14 7.15
N LYS A 75 9.12 20.70 8.33
CA LYS A 75 9.04 21.57 9.53
C LYS A 75 10.42 21.91 10.07
N LEU A 76 11.35 20.95 10.07
CA LEU A 76 12.73 21.14 10.48
C LEU A 76 13.51 22.05 9.52
N GLY A 77 13.15 22.07 8.23
CA GLY A 77 13.76 22.91 7.19
C GLY A 77 15.04 22.30 6.61
N ASP A 78 15.68 22.99 5.67
CA ASP A 78 16.89 22.51 4.98
C ASP A 78 18.18 22.72 5.80
N HIS A 79 19.12 21.78 5.58
CA HIS A 79 20.51 21.68 6.05
C HIS A 79 20.86 22.27 7.43
N HIS A 80 20.84 21.38 8.43
CA HIS A 80 21.48 21.53 9.75
C HIS A 80 21.03 22.78 10.54
N PRO A 81 19.76 22.83 10.99
CA PRO A 81 19.37 23.82 12.00
C PRO A 81 20.30 23.70 13.22
N ASN A 82 20.62 24.85 13.84
CA ASN A 82 21.33 24.81 15.11
C ASN A 82 20.52 24.00 16.15
N MET A 83 21.20 23.44 17.16
CA MET A 83 20.58 22.53 18.12
C MET A 83 19.33 23.13 18.80
N TRP A 84 19.37 24.43 19.12
CA TRP A 84 18.26 25.11 19.79
C TRP A 84 17.03 25.25 18.91
N LEU A 85 17.22 25.67 17.65
CA LEU A 85 16.16 25.78 16.65
C LEU A 85 15.58 24.40 16.30
N PHE A 86 16.43 23.37 16.26
CA PHE A 86 15.97 22.00 16.11
C PHE A 86 15.05 21.59 17.28
N LEU A 87 15.47 21.82 18.52
CA LEU A 87 14.69 21.48 19.71
C LEU A 87 13.36 22.24 19.78
N GLU A 88 13.37 23.54 19.43
CA GLU A 88 12.17 24.36 19.36
C GLU A 88 11.18 23.81 18.32
N LYS A 89 11.66 23.57 17.09
CA LYS A 89 10.83 23.02 16.02
C LYS A 89 10.29 21.63 16.37
N LEU A 90 11.11 20.77 16.97
CA LEU A 90 10.69 19.45 17.44
C LEU A 90 9.62 19.56 18.53
N GLY A 91 9.79 20.48 19.49
CA GLY A 91 8.81 20.78 20.52
C GLY A 91 7.46 21.19 19.93
N ASN A 92 7.47 22.02 18.89
CA ASN A 92 6.25 22.42 18.17
C ASN A 92 5.56 21.23 17.47
N VAL A 93 6.33 20.31 16.87
CA VAL A 93 5.76 19.07 16.28
C VAL A 93 5.10 18.21 17.35
N ILE A 94 5.76 18.01 18.50
CA ILE A 94 5.23 17.20 19.60
C ILE A 94 3.95 17.83 20.16
N MET A 95 3.94 19.15 20.35
CA MET A 95 2.76 19.87 20.82
C MET A 95 1.60 19.72 19.84
N ASP A 96 1.86 19.85 18.54
CA ASP A 96 0.87 19.65 17.50
C ASP A 96 0.22 18.25 17.57
N GLN A 97 1.04 17.19 17.65
CA GLN A 97 0.54 15.82 17.75
C GLN A 97 -0.24 15.59 19.06
N THR A 98 0.19 16.21 20.16
CA THR A 98 -0.50 16.11 21.46
C THR A 98 -1.88 16.76 21.42
N ILE A 99 -2.02 17.89 20.72
CA ILE A 99 -3.31 18.55 20.51
C ILE A 99 -4.23 17.66 19.67
N ASP A 100 -3.73 17.10 18.57
CA ASP A 100 -4.51 16.22 17.70
C ASP A 100 -4.97 14.94 18.43
N LEU A 101 -4.13 14.36 19.31
CA LEU A 101 -4.52 13.24 20.18
C LEU A 101 -5.61 13.61 21.18
N LYS A 102 -5.54 14.78 21.80
CA LYS A 102 -6.60 15.27 22.71
C LYS A 102 -7.92 15.45 21.98
N ARG A 103 -7.89 16.00 20.76
CA ARG A 103 -9.07 16.14 19.91
C ARG A 103 -9.70 14.79 19.60
N LEU A 104 -8.89 13.79 19.22
CA LEU A 104 -9.35 12.42 19.03
C LEU A 104 -10.06 11.86 20.26
N HIS A 105 -9.47 12.01 21.45
CA HIS A 105 -10.07 11.55 22.70
C HIS A 105 -11.41 12.24 23.00
N ASN A 106 -11.57 13.49 22.59
CA ASN A 106 -12.79 14.27 22.76
C ASN A 106 -13.81 14.08 21.61
N ASN A 107 -13.54 13.19 20.64
CA ASN A 107 -14.32 13.04 19.40
C ASN A 107 -14.43 14.34 18.57
N GLU A 108 -13.42 15.20 18.64
CA GLU A 108 -13.29 16.42 17.83
C GLU A 108 -12.53 16.14 16.52
N GLU A 109 -12.75 16.98 15.51
CA GLU A 109 -12.07 16.83 14.22
C GLU A 109 -10.55 17.07 14.32
N VAL A 110 -9.80 16.13 13.73
CA VAL A 110 -8.34 16.18 13.64
C VAL A 110 -7.92 16.92 12.36
N ARG A 111 -6.75 17.56 12.39
CA ARG A 111 -6.18 18.25 11.23
C ARG A 111 -5.92 17.36 10.02
N SER A 112 -5.71 16.04 10.20
CA SER A 112 -5.53 15.10 9.10
C SER A 112 -6.71 14.12 9.02
N VAL A 113 -7.65 14.40 8.12
CA VAL A 113 -8.69 13.45 7.76
C VAL A 113 -8.19 12.59 6.61
N ARG A 114 -8.40 11.26 6.70
CA ARG A 114 -8.08 10.37 5.57
C ARG A 114 -8.93 10.75 4.36
N SER A 115 -8.31 10.83 3.19
CA SER A 115 -9.08 11.12 1.97
C SER A 115 -10.09 10.00 1.70
N ARG A 116 -11.28 10.38 1.24
CA ARG A 116 -12.36 9.45 0.83
C ARG A 116 -11.85 8.35 -0.11
N LYS A 117 -11.05 8.73 -1.12
CA LYS A 117 -10.41 7.79 -2.06
C LYS A 117 -9.55 6.73 -1.35
N SER A 118 -8.87 7.10 -0.26
CA SER A 118 -8.06 6.14 0.49
C SER A 118 -8.93 5.14 1.25
N ILE A 119 -10.07 5.58 1.80
CA ILE A 119 -11.01 4.73 2.52
C ILE A 119 -11.68 3.76 1.54
N GLU A 120 -12.16 4.27 0.41
CA GLU A 120 -12.77 3.46 -0.66
C GLU A 120 -11.81 2.37 -1.17
N ARG A 121 -10.51 2.69 -1.31
CA ARG A 121 -9.52 1.67 -1.68
C ARG A 121 -9.32 0.60 -0.61
N ASP A 122 -9.30 0.96 0.67
CA ASP A 122 -9.18 -0.04 1.74
C ASP A 122 -10.38 -0.97 1.78
N VAL A 123 -11.60 -0.43 1.61
CA VAL A 123 -12.83 -1.22 1.50
C VAL A 123 -12.75 -2.17 0.31
N LYS A 124 -12.39 -1.66 -0.88
CA LYS A 124 -12.19 -2.49 -2.08
C LYS A 124 -11.17 -3.61 -1.85
N ILE A 125 -10.04 -3.34 -1.21
CA ILE A 125 -9.03 -4.37 -0.92
C ILE A 125 -9.63 -5.44 0.01
N PHE A 126 -10.34 -5.03 1.05
CA PHE A 126 -10.94 -5.94 2.01
C PHE A 126 -12.01 -6.84 1.36
N GLU A 127 -12.93 -6.26 0.59
CA GLU A 127 -13.97 -7.00 -0.13
C GLU A 127 -13.37 -8.00 -1.11
N THR A 128 -12.41 -7.58 -1.92
CA THR A 128 -11.75 -8.45 -2.92
C THR A 128 -10.94 -9.59 -2.28
N GLN A 129 -10.36 -9.36 -1.11
CA GLN A 129 -9.72 -10.40 -0.30
C GLN A 129 -10.76 -11.44 0.16
N ILE A 130 -11.92 -11.01 0.67
CA ILE A 130 -13.01 -11.92 1.06
C ILE A 130 -13.50 -12.72 -0.14
N ASP A 131 -13.69 -12.07 -1.29
CA ASP A 131 -14.16 -12.72 -2.51
C ASP A 131 -13.17 -13.77 -3.02
N LEU A 132 -11.87 -13.49 -2.92
CA LEU A 132 -10.81 -14.45 -3.25
C LEU A 132 -10.85 -15.69 -2.34
N ILE A 133 -10.94 -15.49 -1.02
CA ILE A 133 -10.96 -16.59 -0.04
C ILE A 133 -12.24 -17.43 -0.17
N SER A 134 -13.38 -16.78 -0.40
CA SER A 134 -14.66 -17.47 -0.62
C SER A 134 -14.77 -18.15 -1.99
N GLY A 135 -13.76 -18.03 -2.85
CA GLY A 135 -13.74 -18.63 -4.18
C GLY A 135 -14.64 -17.93 -5.21
N ARG A 136 -15.23 -16.78 -4.86
CA ARG A 136 -16.06 -15.95 -5.76
C ARG A 136 -15.21 -15.20 -6.79
N LEU A 137 -13.93 -15.00 -6.51
CA LEU A 137 -12.98 -14.31 -7.37
C LEU A 137 -11.78 -15.21 -7.65
N LEU A 138 -11.41 -15.36 -8.94
CA LEU A 138 -10.22 -16.13 -9.32
C LEU A 138 -8.94 -15.34 -9.01
N LEU A 139 -7.87 -16.05 -8.63
CA LEU A 139 -6.57 -15.44 -8.31
C LEU A 139 -6.04 -14.56 -9.45
N GLN A 140 -6.18 -14.99 -10.70
CA GLN A 140 -5.75 -14.21 -11.87
C GLN A 140 -6.53 -12.90 -12.01
N GLN A 141 -7.84 -12.91 -11.70
CA GLN A 141 -8.67 -11.71 -11.72
C GLN A 141 -8.24 -10.76 -10.60
N PHE A 142 -8.07 -11.27 -9.37
CA PHE A 142 -7.58 -10.51 -8.23
C PHE A 142 -6.26 -9.77 -8.55
N LEU A 143 -5.29 -10.47 -9.16
CA LEU A 143 -3.99 -9.90 -9.50
C LEU A 143 -4.07 -8.71 -10.49
N ARG A 144 -5.14 -8.61 -11.26
CA ARG A 144 -5.39 -7.54 -12.24
C ARG A 144 -6.25 -6.39 -11.72
N MET A 145 -6.90 -6.53 -10.56
CA MET A 145 -7.91 -5.57 -10.07
C MET A 145 -7.39 -4.18 -9.75
N PHE A 146 -6.08 -4.02 -9.50
CA PHE A 146 -5.46 -2.78 -9.01
C PHE A 146 -4.39 -2.24 -9.98
N ILE A 147 -4.52 -2.52 -11.27
CA ILE A 147 -3.63 -1.97 -12.30
C ILE A 147 -4.20 -0.60 -12.73
N GLY A 148 -3.46 0.47 -12.45
CA GLY A 148 -3.93 1.87 -12.42
C GLY A 148 -4.57 2.49 -13.66
N LYS A 149 -4.76 1.77 -14.77
CA LYS A 149 -5.59 2.22 -15.92
C LYS A 149 -7.01 1.63 -15.93
N LEU A 150 -7.28 0.57 -15.16
CA LEU A 150 -8.58 -0.11 -15.09
C LEU A 150 -9.40 0.23 -13.83
N ASP A 151 -8.77 0.87 -12.85
CA ASP A 151 -9.41 1.25 -11.58
C ASP A 151 -10.52 2.31 -11.74
N ASP A 152 -10.43 3.18 -12.75
CA ASP A 152 -11.36 4.30 -12.92
C ASP A 152 -12.68 3.92 -13.64
N TYR A 153 -12.68 2.81 -14.39
CA TYR A 153 -13.81 2.43 -15.25
C TYR A 153 -14.68 1.31 -14.66
N ARG A 154 -14.09 0.26 -14.06
CA ARG A 154 -14.85 -0.93 -13.66
C ARG A 154 -15.59 -0.83 -12.32
N TRP A 155 -15.17 0.07 -11.43
CA TRP A 155 -15.83 0.20 -10.12
C TRP A 155 -17.20 0.88 -10.21
N LYS A 156 -17.45 1.71 -11.23
CA LYS A 156 -18.76 2.34 -11.44
C LYS A 156 -19.83 1.38 -11.95
N GLU A 157 -19.45 0.32 -12.64
CA GLU A 157 -20.38 -0.66 -13.22
C GLU A 157 -20.81 -1.74 -12.20
N SER A 158 -20.13 -1.83 -11.05
CA SER A 158 -20.39 -2.86 -10.04
C SER A 158 -21.51 -2.50 -9.04
N PHE A 159 -22.05 -1.27 -9.11
CA PHE A 159 -23.08 -0.75 -8.19
C PHE A 159 -24.41 -0.37 -8.87
N THR A 160 -24.58 -0.75 -10.14
CA THR A 160 -25.87 -0.62 -10.84
C THR A 160 -26.53 -1.99 -10.96
N VAL A 161 -27.21 -2.41 -9.89
CA VAL A 161 -28.41 -3.27 -9.94
C VAL A 161 -29.45 -2.64 -9.04
#